data_AF-A0A3R9VL58-F1
#
_entry.id   AF-A0A3R9VL58-F1
#
_cell.length_a   1.000
_cell.length_b   1.000
_cell.length_c   1.000
_cell.angle_alpha   90.00
_cell.angle_beta   90.00
_cell.angle_gamma   90.00
#
_symmetry.space_group_name_H-M   'P 1'
#
loop_
_entity.id
_entity.type
_entity.pdbx_description
1 polymer ?
#
loop_
_entity_poly.entity_id
_entity_poly.type
_entity_poly.pdbx_seq_one_letter_code
_entity_poly.pdbx_strand_id
1 'polypeptide(L)'
;MYLVHARLRTVPPAEVPDDLREAARTGLCPADGVEHLAVHPQSADLFTLGFYLLSDSLEEAEQHAESVCRRLLAARALPESRLLGVGVPLMPVSLPDRWADSR
;
A
#
# COMPACT_ATOMS: atom_id res chain seq x y z
N MET A 1 10.15 -12.85 1.93
CA MET A 1 9.14 -12.12 1.14
C MET A 1 8.13 -11.54 2.11
N TYR A 2 7.80 -10.26 1.98
CA TYR A 2 6.81 -9.55 2.80
C TYR A 2 5.68 -9.02 1.92
N LEU A 3 4.44 -9.09 2.41
CA LEU A 3 3.31 -8.36 1.83
C LEU A 3 3.14 -7.06 2.59
N VAL A 4 3.40 -5.94 1.93
CA VAL A 4 3.28 -4.60 2.51
C VAL A 4 2.15 -3.85 1.82
N HIS A 5 1.25 -3.27 2.60
CA HIS A 5 0.16 -2.44 2.12
C HIS A 5 0.51 -0.96 2.25
N ALA A 6 0.44 -0.24 1.13
CA ALA A 6 0.40 1.21 1.13
C ALA A 6 -1.04 1.66 0.91
N ARG A 7 -1.59 2.43 1.86
CA ARG A 7 -2.94 2.99 1.77
C ARG A 7 -2.88 4.39 1.23
N LEU A 8 -3.66 4.69 0.20
CA LEU A 8 -3.69 6.00 -0.46
C LEU A 8 -5.11 6.54 -0.52
N ARG A 9 -5.20 7.87 -0.55
CA ARG A 9 -6.44 8.60 -0.83
C ARG A 9 -6.22 9.58 -1.98
N THR A 10 -7.10 9.60 -2.96
CA THR A 10 -7.04 10.58 -4.06
C THR A 10 -7.27 12.02 -3.56
N VAL A 11 -6.54 12.97 -4.13
CA VAL A 11 -6.62 14.40 -3.81
C VAL A 11 -6.52 15.19 -5.12
N PRO A 12 -7.59 15.87 -5.58
CA PRO A 12 -8.93 15.91 -4.99
C PRO A 12 -9.61 14.52 -4.99
N PRO A 13 -10.66 14.30 -4.16
CA PRO A 13 -11.40 13.04 -4.17
C PRO A 13 -11.90 12.72 -5.57
N ALA A 14 -11.43 11.60 -6.11
CA ALA A 14 -11.71 11.11 -7.45
C ALA A 14 -11.73 9.59 -7.45
N GLU A 15 -12.47 9.02 -8.40
CA GLU A 15 -12.58 7.58 -8.59
C GLU A 15 -11.23 6.94 -8.94
N VAL A 16 -10.97 5.78 -8.38
CA VAL A 16 -9.76 4.98 -8.66
C VAL A 16 -9.88 4.37 -10.06
N PRO A 17 -8.93 4.63 -10.98
CA PRO A 17 -9.00 4.08 -12.34
C PRO A 17 -8.89 2.55 -12.37
N ASP A 18 -9.64 1.90 -13.28
CA ASP A 18 -9.61 0.44 -13.46
C ASP A 18 -8.23 -0.08 -13.92
N ASP A 19 -7.47 0.75 -14.64
CA ASP A 19 -6.14 0.43 -15.17
C ASP A 19 -5.00 0.77 -14.19
N LEU A 20 -5.32 1.22 -12.97
CA LEU A 20 -4.34 1.66 -11.98
C LEU A 20 -3.24 0.63 -11.71
N ARG A 21 -3.60 -0.66 -11.70
CA ARG A 21 -2.62 -1.73 -11.51
C ARG A 21 -1.56 -1.73 -12.60
N GLU A 22 -1.96 -1.61 -13.86
CA GLU A 22 -1.01 -1.65 -14.97
C GLU A 22 -0.22 -0.34 -15.05
N ALA A 23 -0.85 0.81 -14.80
CA ALA A 23 -0.16 2.09 -14.68
C ALA A 23 0.93 2.04 -13.59
N ALA A 24 0.60 1.58 -12.39
CA ALA A 24 1.56 1.43 -11.30
C ALA A 24 2.67 0.43 -11.63
N ARG A 25 2.35 -0.72 -12.25
CA ARG A 25 3.33 -1.74 -12.66
C ARG A 25 4.32 -1.21 -13.68
N THR A 26 3.89 -0.39 -14.65
CA THR A 26 4.82 0.20 -15.64
C THR A 26 5.83 1.18 -15.02
N GLY A 27 5.51 1.74 -13.85
CA GLY A 27 6.43 2.59 -13.09
C GLY A 27 7.40 1.83 -12.18
N LEU A 28 7.26 0.50 -12.05
CA LEU A 28 8.18 -0.34 -11.30
C LEU A 28 9.44 -0.67 -12.10
N CYS A 29 10.55 -0.85 -11.41
CA CYS A 29 11.81 -1.33 -11.96
C CYS A 29 12.35 -2.52 -11.15
N PRO A 30 13.27 -3.34 -11.70
CA PRO A 30 13.80 -4.50 -10.99
C PRO A 30 14.47 -4.17 -9.65
N ALA A 31 15.03 -2.96 -9.52
CA ALA A 31 15.66 -2.50 -8.28
C ALA A 31 14.65 -2.27 -7.13
N ASP A 32 13.35 -2.23 -7.43
CA ASP A 32 12.30 -2.07 -6.43
C ASP A 32 12.05 -3.36 -5.61
N GLY A 33 12.57 -4.51 -6.07
CA GLY A 33 12.37 -5.81 -5.41
C GLY A 33 10.90 -6.26 -5.32
N VAL A 34 10.00 -5.64 -6.11
CA VAL A 34 8.57 -5.95 -6.15
C VAL A 34 8.34 -7.12 -7.12
N GLU A 35 8.05 -8.29 -6.57
CA GLU A 35 7.72 -9.51 -7.33
C GLU A 35 6.27 -9.49 -7.83
N HIS A 36 5.37 -8.89 -7.04
CA HIS A 36 3.97 -8.75 -7.41
C HIS A 36 3.35 -7.47 -6.84
N LEU A 37 2.48 -6.86 -7.63
CA LEU A 37 1.66 -5.72 -7.24
C LEU A 37 0.17 -6.07 -7.33
N ALA A 38 -0.52 -5.90 -6.21
CA ALA A 38 -1.97 -5.95 -6.09
C ALA A 38 -2.53 -4.54 -5.90
N VAL A 39 -3.75 -4.31 -6.40
CA VAL A 39 -4.49 -3.06 -6.19
C VAL A 39 -5.86 -3.42 -5.64
N HIS A 40 -6.24 -2.79 -4.54
CA HIS A 40 -7.53 -3.00 -3.88
C HIS A 40 -8.21 -1.65 -3.63
N PRO A 41 -9.16 -1.25 -4.48
CA PRO A 41 -10.07 -0.15 -4.16
C PRO A 41 -10.91 -0.50 -2.92
N GLN A 42 -11.05 0.44 -1.98
CA GLN A 42 -11.88 0.29 -0.77
C GLN A 42 -13.08 1.23 -0.77
N SER A 43 -12.96 2.39 -1.41
CA SER A 43 -14.04 3.32 -1.72
C SER A 43 -13.69 4.05 -3.01
N ALA A 44 -14.54 4.99 -3.44
CA ALA A 44 -14.28 5.81 -4.62
C ALA A 44 -12.91 6.52 -4.54
N ASP A 45 -12.54 7.04 -3.37
CA ASP A 45 -11.32 7.83 -3.16
C ASP A 45 -10.19 7.08 -2.44
N LEU A 46 -10.44 5.88 -1.92
CA LEU A 46 -9.46 5.09 -1.16
C LEU A 46 -9.06 3.82 -1.88
N PHE A 47 -7.76 3.58 -1.96
CA PHE A 47 -7.20 2.35 -2.49
C PHE A 47 -5.94 1.92 -1.75
N THR A 48 -5.61 0.65 -1.89
CA THR A 48 -4.41 0.03 -1.34
C THR A 48 -3.58 -0.57 -2.45
N LEU A 49 -2.28 -0.28 -2.44
CA LEU A 49 -1.28 -1.00 -3.21
C LEU A 49 -0.67 -2.07 -2.30
N GLY A 50 -0.79 -3.33 -2.71
CA GLY A 50 -0.16 -4.47 -2.04
C GLY A 50 1.13 -4.86 -2.75
N PHE A 51 2.27 -4.66 -2.10
CA PHE A 51 3.59 -5.00 -2.62
C PHE A 51 4.07 -6.32 -2.03
N TYR A 52 4.39 -7.28 -2.89
CA TYR A 52 5.09 -8.50 -2.50
C TYR A 52 6.58 -8.27 -2.73
N LEU A 53 7.32 -8.03 -1.64
CA LEU A 53 8.71 -7.58 -1.65
C LEU A 53 9.66 -8.67 -1.19
N LEU A 54 10.78 -8.81 -1.91
CA LEU A 54 11.96 -9.51 -1.41
C LEU A 54 12.84 -8.53 -0.63
N SER A 55 13.07 -8.82 0.64
CA SER A 55 13.88 -8.00 1.55
C SER A 55 14.32 -8.84 2.74
N ASP A 56 15.41 -8.44 3.38
CA ASP A 56 16.02 -9.15 4.50
C ASP A 56 15.25 -8.92 5.81
N SER A 57 14.49 -7.83 5.91
CA SER A 57 13.67 -7.51 7.09
C SER A 57 12.33 -6.87 6.73
N LEU A 58 11.40 -6.92 7.70
CA LEU A 58 10.10 -6.26 7.54
C LEU A 58 10.26 -4.72 7.45
N GLU A 59 11.11 -4.15 8.30
CA GLU A 59 11.36 -2.70 8.32
C GLU A 59 11.86 -2.20 6.96
N GLU A 60 12.83 -2.90 6.37
CA GLU A 60 13.31 -2.60 5.02
C GLU A 60 12.20 -2.72 3.98
N ALA A 61 11.38 -3.77 4.02
CA ALA A 61 10.26 -3.93 3.08
C ALA A 61 9.26 -2.77 3.19
N GLU A 62 8.96 -2.30 4.40
CA GLU A 62 8.04 -1.17 4.62
C GLU A 62 8.64 0.16 4.11
N GLN A 63 9.91 0.43 4.41
CA GLN A 63 10.63 1.61 3.90
C GLN A 63 10.72 1.58 2.37
N HIS A 64 10.94 0.40 1.79
CA HIS A 64 11.03 0.21 0.35
C HIS A 64 9.68 0.46 -0.33
N ALA A 65 8.60 -0.13 0.18
CA ALA A 65 7.24 0.10 -0.31
C ALA A 65 6.87 1.59 -0.26
N GLU A 66 7.23 2.28 0.83
CA GLU A 66 7.00 3.73 0.94
C GLU A 66 7.78 4.53 -0.13
N SER A 67 9.06 4.20 -0.32
CA SER A 67 9.91 4.83 -1.34
C SER A 67 9.33 4.65 -2.76
N VAL A 68 8.92 3.43 -3.10
CA VAL A 68 8.27 3.11 -4.38
C VAL A 68 6.99 3.90 -4.54
N CYS A 69 6.10 3.93 -3.54
CA CYS A 69 4.88 4.73 -3.58
C CYS A 69 5.16 6.22 -3.84
N ARG A 70 6.12 6.82 -3.13
CA ARG A 70 6.49 8.23 -3.32
C ARG A 70 7.02 8.47 -4.73
N ARG A 71 7.84 7.56 -5.26
CA ARG A 71 8.36 7.66 -6.63
C ARG A 71 7.25 7.54 -7.68
N LEU A 72 6.32 6.60 -7.53
CA LEU A 72 5.17 6.45 -8.43
C LEU A 72 4.26 7.69 -8.41
N LEU A 73 4.03 8.30 -7.24
CA LEU A 73 3.30 9.56 -7.11
C LEU A 73 4.02 10.71 -7.83
N ALA A 74 5.34 10.85 -7.62
CA ALA A 74 6.14 11.88 -8.27
C ALA A 74 6.18 11.73 -9.80
N ALA A 75 6.19 10.50 -10.29
CA ALA A 75 6.14 10.17 -11.72
C ALA A 75 4.73 10.26 -12.33
N ARG A 76 3.69 10.54 -11.53
CA ARG A 76 2.28 10.53 -11.94
C ARG A 76 1.82 9.18 -12.51
N ALA A 77 2.43 8.09 -12.06
CA ALA A 77 2.01 6.71 -12.36
C ALA A 77 0.81 6.27 -11.49
N LEU A 78 0.41 7.10 -10.53
CA LEU A 78 -0.78 6.97 -9.71
C LEU A 78 -1.61 8.27 -9.84
N PRO A 79 -2.94 8.21 -9.62
CA PRO A 79 -3.75 9.40 -9.43
C PRO A 79 -3.13 10.31 -8.39
N GLU A 80 -3.32 11.63 -8.51
CA GLU A 80 -2.89 12.57 -7.48
C GLU A 80 -3.48 12.13 -6.14
N SER A 81 -2.63 11.70 -5.21
CA SER A 81 -3.03 11.00 -4.01
C SER A 81 -2.11 11.32 -2.83
N ARG A 82 -2.65 11.22 -1.63
CA ARG A 82 -1.92 11.25 -0.37
C ARG A 82 -1.69 9.83 0.13
N LEU A 83 -0.44 9.50 0.44
CA LEU A 83 -0.08 8.28 1.17
C LEU A 83 -0.51 8.42 2.63
N LEU A 84 -1.38 7.52 3.10
CA LEU A 84 -1.93 7.51 4.45
C LEU A 84 -1.12 6.66 5.42
N GLY A 85 -0.37 5.69 4.91
CA GLY A 85 0.51 4.84 5.70
C GLY A 85 0.93 3.59 4.93
N VAL A 86 2.02 3.00 5.38
CA VAL A 86 2.61 1.78 4.84
C VAL A 86 2.83 0.79 5.97
N GLY A 87 2.52 -0.48 5.75
CA GLY A 87 2.80 -1.52 6.70
C GLY A 87 2.18 -2.86 6.33
N VAL A 88 2.50 -3.91 7.06
CA VAL A 88 1.85 -5.22 6.88
C VAL A 88 0.34 -5.15 7.17
N PRO A 89 -0.50 -5.91 6.43
CA PRO A 89 -1.89 -6.09 6.79
C PRO A 89 -2.00 -6.81 8.14
N LEU A 90 -2.28 -6.05 9.19
CA LEU A 90 -2.65 -6.61 10.47
C LEU A 90 -4.11 -7.03 10.42
N MET A 91 -4.37 -8.29 10.73
CA MET A 91 -5.73 -8.72 11.02
C MET A 91 -6.18 -7.99 12.29
N PRO A 92 -7.34 -7.32 12.29
CA PRO A 92 -7.86 -6.74 13.51
C PRO A 92 -8.01 -7.87 14.54
N VAL A 93 -7.27 -7.79 15.63
CA VAL A 93 -7.42 -8.74 16.75
C VAL A 93 -8.69 -8.33 17.48
N SER A 94 -9.76 -9.11 17.31
CA SER A 94 -10.92 -9.01 18.20
C SER A 94 -10.50 -9.54 19.57
N LEU A 95 -10.14 -8.63 20.49
CA LEU A 95 -9.93 -9.01 21.88
C LEU A 95 -11.28 -9.43 22.47
N PRO A 96 -11.40 -10.64 23.06
CA PRO A 96 -12.63 -11.04 23.71
C PRO A 96 -12.89 -10.18 24.97
N ASP A 97 -14.14 -9.78 25.20
CA ASP A 97 -14.60 -8.85 26.26
C ASP A 97 -14.11 -9.17 27.69
N ARG A 98 -13.72 -10.43 27.91
CA ARG A 98 -13.25 -10.98 29.20
C ARG A 98 -11.92 -10.40 29.72
N TRP A 99 -11.29 -9.46 29.00
CA TRP A 99 -10.14 -8.68 29.47
C TRP A 99 -10.42 -7.16 29.59
N ALA A 100 -11.66 -6.71 29.37
CA ALA A 100 -12.03 -5.30 29.48
C ALA A 100 -12.31 -4.86 30.93
N ASP A 101 -12.69 -5.79 31.82
CA ASP A 101 -12.97 -5.53 33.23
C ASP A 101 -11.83 -6.03 34.13
N SER A 102 -10.77 -5.24 34.20
CA SER A 102 -9.80 -5.28 35.31
C SER A 102 -9.20 -3.89 35.46
N ARG A 103 -10.02 -2.93 35.91
CA ARG A 103 -9.57 -1.66 36.48
C ARG A 103 -10.33 -1.38 37.76
#